data_AF-A0A2S0JP99-F1
#
_entry.id   AF-A0A2S0JP99-F1
#
_cell.length_a   1.000
_cell.length_b   1.000
_cell.length_c   1.000
_cell.angle_alpha   90.00
_cell.angle_beta   90.00
_cell.angle_gamma   90.00
#
_symmetry.space_group_name_H-M   'P 1'
#
loop_
_entity.id
_entity.type
_entity.pdbx_description
1 polymer ?
#
loop_
_entity_poly.entity_id
_entity_poly.type
_entity_poly.pdbx_seq_one_letter_code
_entity_poly.pdbx_strand_id
1 'polypeptide(L)' 'MDPLKLIETQITKEKLCVDDLVKEVALHTKVGRYQLAAERGRDMQNSIIRIQQLERQKELYLYAVESVSKNRREVINL' A
#
# COMPACT_ATOMS: atom_id res chain seq x y z
N MET A 1 16.62 5.81 7.17
CA MET A 1 15.86 4.65 6.67
C MET A 1 15.65 4.86 5.18
N ASP A 2 15.89 3.85 4.35
CA ASP A 2 15.68 3.94 2.89
C ASP A 2 14.21 4.26 2.58
N PRO A 3 13.89 5.35 1.84
CA PRO A 3 12.53 5.71 1.48
C PRO A 3 11.74 4.57 0.82
N LEU A 4 12.39 3.76 -0.02
CA LEU A 4 11.74 2.63 -0.68
C LEU A 4 11.32 1.57 0.35
N LYS A 5 12.23 1.23 1.26
CA LYS A 5 11.97 0.26 2.34
C LYS A 5 10.85 0.73 3.27
N LEU A 6 10.73 2.03 3.51
CA LEU A 6 9.62 2.60 4.27
C LEU A 6 8.28 2.41 3.56
N ILE A 7 8.21 2.70 2.26
CA ILE A 7 6.99 2.51 1.45
C ILE A 7 6.59 1.03 1.44
N GLU A 8 7.55 0.12 1.22
CA GLU A 8 7.29 -1.32 1.24
C GLU A 8 6.77 -1.81 2.59
N THR A 9 7.36 -1.32 3.68
CA THR A 9 6.89 -1.64 5.04
C THR A 9 5.45 -1.18 5.26
N GLN A 10 5.09 0.01 4.77
CA GLN A 10 3.71 0.52 4.88
C GLN A 10 2.75 -0.31 4.04
N ILE A 11 3.12 -0.69 2.81
CA ILE A 11 2.31 -1.58 1.96
C ILE A 11 2.05 -2.91 2.68
N THR A 12 3.07 -3.52 3.27
CA THR A 12 2.92 -4.78 4.01
C THR A 12 1.97 -4.63 5.20
N LYS A 13 2.07 -3.54 5.96
CA LYS A 13 1.16 -3.27 7.09
C LYS A 13 -0.29 -3.12 6.64
N GLU A 14 -0.54 -2.39 5.55
CA GLU A 14 -1.90 -2.23 5.03
C GLU A 14 -2.46 -3.54 4.48
N LYS A 15 -1.64 -4.39 3.84
CA LYS A 15 -2.06 -5.73 3.39
C LYS A 15 -2.48 -6.62 4.56
N LEU A 16 -1.70 -6.61 5.65
CA LEU A 16 -2.08 -7.33 6.88
C LEU A 16 -3.37 -6.77 7.51
N CYS A 17 -3.54 -5.45 7.50
CA CYS A 17 -4.77 -4.80 7.95
C CYS A 17 -5.99 -5.28 7.15
N VAL A 18 -5.87 -5.36 5.81
CA VAL A 18 -6.92 -5.91 4.95
C VAL A 18 -7.26 -7.36 5.32
N ASP A 19 -6.24 -8.22 5.51
CA ASP A 19 -6.46 -9.62 5.87
C ASP A 19 -7.23 -9.78 7.19
N ASP A 20 -6.94 -8.93 8.18
CA ASP A 20 -7.63 -8.94 9.46
C ASP A 20 -9.05 -8.37 9.35
N LEU A 21 -9.24 -7.29 8.59
CA LEU A 21 -10.57 -6.72 8.33
C LEU A 21 -11.49 -7.69 7.58
N VAL A 22 -10.97 -8.49 6.64
CA VAL A 22 -11.75 -9.55 5.97
C VAL A 22 -12.30 -10.54 6.99
N LYS A 23 -11.50 -10.95 7.97
CA LYS A 23 -11.93 -11.88 9.04
C LYS A 23 -12.99 -11.22 9.92
N GLU A 24 -12.83 -9.95 10.27
CA GLU A 24 -13.81 -9.20 11.08
C GLU A 24 -15.15 -9.03 10.36
N VAL A 25 -15.13 -8.69 9.07
CA VAL A 25 -16.34 -8.59 8.24
C VAL A 25 -17.08 -9.92 8.22
N ALA A 26 -16.37 -11.03 7.97
CA ALA A 26 -16.96 -12.36 7.97
C ALA A 26 -17.54 -12.74 9.34
N LEU A 27 -16.81 -12.45 10.42
CA LEU A 27 -17.25 -12.71 11.79
C LEU A 27 -18.53 -11.95 12.11
N HIS A 28 -18.55 -10.63 11.89
CA HIS A 28 -19.71 -9.79 12.17
C HIS A 28 -20.93 -10.16 11.33
N THR A 29 -20.72 -10.53 10.06
CA THR A 29 -21.79 -11.03 9.18
C THR A 29 -22.41 -12.31 9.74
N LYS A 30 -21.57 -13.27 10.17
CA LYS A 30 -22.04 -14.55 10.73
C LYS A 30 -22.89 -14.40 11.99
N VAL A 31 -22.60 -13.40 12.82
CA VAL A 31 -23.36 -13.12 14.06
C VAL A 31 -24.47 -12.08 13.89
N GLY A 32 -24.82 -11.70 12.65
CA GLY A 32 -25.90 -10.77 12.35
C GLY A 32 -25.62 -9.30 12.68
N ARG A 33 -24.36 -8.94 12.95
CA ARG A 33 -23.93 -7.56 13.24
C ARG A 33 -23.61 -6.80 11.96
N TYR A 34 -24.58 -6.66 11.08
CA TYR A 34 -24.36 -6.14 9.72
C TYR A 34 -23.85 -4.71 9.65
N GLN A 35 -24.26 -3.85 10.59
CA GLN A 35 -23.75 -2.48 10.66
C GLN A 35 -22.23 -2.45 10.90
N LEU A 36 -21.74 -3.24 11.87
CA LEU A 36 -20.32 -3.38 12.15
C LEU A 36 -19.57 -4.03 10.97
N ALA A 37 -20.17 -5.02 10.31
CA ALA A 37 -19.60 -5.60 9.10
C ALA A 37 -19.44 -4.56 7.98
N ALA A 38 -20.43 -3.68 7.79
CA ALA A 38 -20.36 -2.60 6.81
C ALA A 38 -19.32 -1.53 7.17
N GLU A 39 -19.16 -1.21 8.45
CA GLU A 39 -18.10 -0.33 8.95
C GLU A 39 -16.71 -0.90 8.63
N ARG A 40 -16.48 -2.17 8.98
CA ARG A 40 -15.22 -2.86 8.66
C ARG A 40 -14.98 -3.00 7.16
N GLY A 41 -16.02 -3.17 6.36
CA GLY A 41 -15.94 -3.14 4.90
C GLY A 41 -15.43 -1.79 4.37
N ARG A 42 -15.86 -0.66 4.97
CA ARG A 42 -15.35 0.67 4.60
C ARG A 42 -13.90 0.87 5.03
N ASP A 43 -13.55 0.43 6.24
CA ASP A 43 -12.15 0.48 6.73
C ASP A 43 -11.22 -0.32 5.81
N MET A 44 -11.69 -1.47 5.32
CA MET A 44 -10.96 -2.31 4.38
C MET A 44 -10.78 -1.60 3.03
N GLN A 45 -11.83 -0.97 2.50
CA GLN A 45 -11.75 -0.19 1.27
C GLN A 45 -10.74 0.97 1.39
N ASN A 46 -10.70 1.65 2.53
CA ASN A 46 -9.72 2.71 2.78
C ASN A 46 -8.28 2.17 2.79
N SER A 47 -8.06 1.01 3.40
CA SER A 47 -6.74 0.34 3.41
C SER A 47 -6.31 -0.05 1.99
N ILE A 48 -7.22 -0.56 1.17
CA ILE A 48 -6.97 -0.88 -0.25
C ILE A 48 -6.58 0.36 -1.06
N ILE A 49 -7.31 1.48 -0.90
CA ILE A 49 -6.98 2.75 -1.56
C ILE A 49 -5.58 3.21 -1.16
N ARG A 50 -5.23 3.07 0.12
CA ARG A 50 -3.90 3.44 0.63
C ARG A 50 -2.79 2.56 0.04
N ILE A 51 -3.02 1.25 -0.12
CA ILE A 51 -2.08 0.36 -0.82
C ILE A 51 -1.83 0.85 -2.24
N GLN A 52 -2.89 1.18 -2.99
CA GLN A 52 -2.76 1.66 -4.38
C GLN A 52 -1.96 2.97 -4.45
N GLN A 53 -2.17 3.88 -3.51
CA GLN A 53 -1.41 5.13 -3.43
C GLN A 53 0.07 4.87 -3.13
N LEU A 54 0.37 3.96 -2.20
CA LEU A 54 1.74 3.58 -1.85
C LEU A 54 2.46 2.83 -2.99
N GLU A 55 1.76 1.94 -3.69
CA GLU A 55 2.30 1.24 -4.87
C GLU A 55 2.64 2.24 -5.98
N ARG A 56 1.75 3.20 -6.26
CA ARG A 56 2.05 4.30 -7.19
C ARG A 56 3.24 5.16 -6.73
N GLN A 57 3.34 5.45 -5.45
CA GLN A 57 4.47 6.20 -4.90
C GLN A 57 5.79 5.44 -5.07
N LYS A 58 5.76 4.11 -4.86
CA LYS A 58 6.91 3.23 -5.09
C LYS A 58 7.35 3.27 -6.56
N GLU A 59 6.43 3.15 -7.50
CA GLU A 59 6.72 3.21 -8.95
C GLU A 59 7.38 4.53 -9.34
N LEU A 60 6.81 5.66 -8.89
CA LEU A 60 7.37 6.99 -9.16
C LEU A 60 8.78 7.16 -8.59
N TYR A 61 9.02 6.64 -7.38
CA TYR A 61 10.34 6.68 -6.76
C TYR A 61 11.37 5.89 -7.58
N LEU A 62 11.03 4.66 -7.99
CA LEU A 62 11.91 3.82 -8.81
C LEU A 62 12.25 4.50 -10.14
N TYR A 63 11.24 5.08 -10.81
CA TYR A 63 11.44 5.83 -12.04
C TYR A 63 12.38 7.05 -11.86
N ALA A 64 12.20 7.81 -10.78
CA ALA A 64 13.06 8.95 -10.45
C ALA A 64 14.52 8.51 -10.20
N VAL A 65 14.72 7.41 -9.47
CA VAL A 65 16.07 6.86 -9.22
C VAL A 65 16.73 6.38 -10.52
N GLU A 66 15.99 5.69 -11.39
CA GLU A 66 16.50 5.21 -12.68
C GLU A 66 16.89 6.35 -13.62
N SER A 67 16.04 7.37 -13.74
CA SER A 67 16.29 8.53 -14.60
C SER A 67 17.53 9.33 -14.16
N VAL A 68 17.70 9.56 -12.86
CA VAL A 68 18.92 10.18 -12.31
C VAL A 68 20.16 9.33 -12.60
N SER A 69 20.03 8.00 -12.48
CA SER A 69 21.13 7.06 -12.72
C SER A 69 21.53 6.95 -14.19
N LYS A 70 20.59 7.17 -15.14
CA LYS A 70 20.87 7.24 -16.57
C LYS A 70 21.58 8.55 -16.94
N ASN A 71 21.06 9.69 -16.49
CA ASN A 71 21.66 11.00 -16.75
C ASN A 71 23.11 11.08 -16.22
N ARG A 72 23.39 10.49 -15.04
CA ARG A 72 24.75 10.45 -14.49
C ARG A 72 25.72 9.65 -15.37
N ARG A 73 25.27 8.56 -16.02
CA ARG A 73 26.11 7.74 -16.91
C ARG A 73 26.42 8.46 -18.22
N GLU A 74 25.50 9.27 -18.73
CA GLU A 74 25.71 10.06 -19.95
C GLU A 74 26.70 11.21 -19.71
N VAL A 75 26.63 11.88 -18.57
CA VAL A 75 27.55 12.97 -18.21
C VAL A 75 28.98 12.50 -17.95
N ILE A 76 29.19 11.28 -17.44
CA ILE A 76 30.53 10.74 -17.17
C ILE A 76 31.24 10.23 -18.44
N ASN A 77 30.48 9.93 -19.50
CA ASN A 77 31.01 9.43 -20.77
C ASN A 77 31.23 10.54 -21.82
N LEU A 78 31.14 11.82 -21.42
CA LEU A 78 31.45 13.02 -22.19
C LEU A 78 32.71 13.69 -21.64
#